data_AF-A0A227JBI0-F1
#
_entry.id   AF-A0A227JBI0-F1
#
_cell.length_a   1.000
_cell.length_b   1.000
_cell.length_c   1.000
_cell.angle_alpha   90.00
_cell.angle_beta   90.00
_cell.angle_gamma   90.00
#
_symmetry.space_group_name_H-M   'P 1'
#
loop_
_entity.id
_entity.type
_entity.pdbx_description
1 polymer ?
#
loop_
_entity_poly.entity_id
_entity_poly.type
_entity_poly.pdbx_seq_one_letter_code
_entity_poly.pdbx_strand_id
1 'polypeptide(L)' 'MSQLPIEAVMPQLLTAVKHQHQVILKAAPGAGKSTYFPLQLIQNQVVIGKVIMLEPRRLAARNIARYLAEQLG' A
#
# COMPACT_ATOMS: atom_id res chain seq x y z
N MET A 1 -11.26 15.30 3.12
CA MET A 1 -9.87 14.84 2.96
C MET A 1 -9.56 14.80 1.47
N SER A 2 -8.41 15.27 1.03
CA SER A 2 -8.04 15.25 -0.40
C SER A 2 -7.87 13.80 -0.88
N GLN A 3 -8.58 13.44 -1.93
CA GLN A 3 -8.53 12.11 -2.53
C GLN A 3 -7.10 11.77 -2.98
N LEU A 4 -6.57 10.62 -2.58
CA LEU A 4 -5.25 10.19 -3.00
C LEU A 4 -5.30 9.69 -4.46
N PRO A 5 -4.34 10.06 -5.33
CA PRO A 5 -4.32 9.60 -6.73
C PRO A 5 -4.40 8.08 -6.90
N ILE A 6 -3.88 7.30 -5.94
CA ILE A 6 -3.91 5.84 -6.00
C ILE A 6 -5.31 5.24 -5.82
N GLU A 7 -6.26 5.96 -5.22
CA GLU A 7 -7.62 5.48 -5.00
C GLU A 7 -8.35 5.19 -6.31
N ALA A 8 -8.13 6.04 -7.33
CA ALA A 8 -8.75 5.89 -8.65
C ALA A 8 -8.36 4.60 -9.37
N VAL A 9 -7.20 4.01 -9.04
CA VAL A 9 -6.68 2.78 -9.68
C VAL A 9 -6.74 1.57 -8.75
N MET A 10 -7.32 1.70 -7.55
CA MET A 10 -7.30 0.64 -6.54
C MET A 10 -7.95 -0.68 -7.01
N PRO A 11 -9.13 -0.69 -7.66
CA PRO A 11 -9.74 -1.95 -8.11
C PRO A 11 -8.85 -2.74 -9.07
N GLN A 12 -8.18 -2.03 -9.99
CA GLN A 12 -7.24 -2.64 -10.94
C GLN A 12 -6.01 -3.19 -10.22
N LEU A 13 -5.47 -2.47 -9.22
CA LEU A 13 -4.32 -2.92 -8.44
C LEU A 13 -4.64 -4.16 -7.61
N LEU A 14 -5.78 -4.19 -6.90
CA LEU A 14 -6.19 -5.35 -6.12
C LEU A 14 -6.38 -6.58 -7.02
N THR A 15 -6.98 -6.40 -8.20
CA THR A 15 -7.13 -7.46 -9.20
C THR A 15 -5.78 -7.95 -9.71
N ALA A 16 -4.85 -7.04 -10.02
CA ALA A 16 -3.51 -7.40 -10.46
C ALA A 16 -2.76 -8.22 -9.40
N VAL A 17 -2.83 -7.82 -8.12
CA VAL A 17 -2.18 -8.56 -7.03
C VAL A 17 -2.78 -9.96 -6.84
N LYS A 18 -4.09 -10.14 -7.04
CA LYS A 18 -4.74 -11.46 -6.95
C LYS A 18 -4.32 -12.43 -8.06
N HIS A 19 -4.10 -11.92 -9.27
CA HIS A 19 -3.99 -12.75 -10.47
C HIS A 19 -2.61 -12.79 -11.10
N GLN A 20 -1.71 -11.88 -10.72
CA GLN A 20 -0.36 -11.78 -11.28
C GLN A 20 0.68 -12.11 -10.23
N HIS A 21 1.72 -12.86 -10.61
CA HIS A 21 2.83 -13.16 -9.71
C HIS A 21 3.69 -11.91 -9.38
N GLN A 22 3.68 -10.91 -10.26
CA GLN A 22 4.49 -9.70 -10.13
C GLN A 22 3.69 -8.50 -10.64
N VAL A 23 3.73 -7.40 -9.88
CA VAL A 23 3.05 -6.14 -10.23
C VAL A 23 4.02 -5.00 -9.99
N ILE A 24 4.20 -4.14 -10.99
CA ILE A 24 5.00 -2.91 -10.88
C ILE A 24 4.06 -1.72 -10.72
N LEU A 25 4.08 -1.10 -9.54
CA LEU A 25 3.33 0.12 -9.26
C LEU A 25 4.25 1.33 -9.39
N LYS A 26 4.00 2.17 -10.41
CA LYS A 26 4.64 3.48 -10.58
C LYS A 26 3.68 4.57 -10.14
N ALA A 27 4.08 5.39 -9.18
CA ALA A 27 3.28 6.52 -8.69
C ALA A 27 4.18 7.68 -8.27
N ALA A 28 3.67 8.91 -8.37
CA ALA A 28 4.37 10.10 -7.88
C ALA A 28 4.53 10.07 -6.35
N PRO A 29 5.52 10.79 -5.78
CA PRO A 29 5.57 11.04 -4.34
C PRO A 29 4.26 11.65 -3.83
N GLY A 30 3.81 11.24 -2.65
CA GLY A 30 2.52 11.70 -2.09
C GLY A 30 1.28 10.99 -2.65
N ALA A 31 1.40 10.14 -3.66
CA ALA A 31 0.23 9.46 -4.26
C ALA A 31 -0.43 8.39 -3.37
N GLY A 32 0.18 8.00 -2.25
CA GLY A 32 -0.35 6.95 -1.35
C GLY A 32 0.25 5.56 -1.51
N LYS A 33 1.28 5.37 -2.36
CA LYS A 33 1.88 4.05 -2.65
C LYS A 33 2.42 3.29 -1.42
N SER A 34 2.96 3.99 -0.43
CA SER A 34 3.54 3.38 0.79
C SER A 34 2.63 3.58 2.01
N THR A 35 1.75 4.59 1.98
CA THR A 35 0.95 5.02 3.13
C THR A 35 -0.53 4.64 3.05
N TYR A 36 -1.01 4.16 1.90
CA TYR A 36 -2.40 3.76 1.70
C TYR A 36 -2.54 2.35 1.13
N PHE A 37 -1.81 2.07 0.03
CA PHE A 37 -1.92 0.79 -0.68
C PHE A 37 -1.64 -0.46 0.16
N PRO A 38 -0.59 -0.53 1.01
CA PRO A 38 -0.35 -1.73 1.83
C PRO A 38 -1.52 -2.06 2.76
N LEU A 39 -2.20 -1.05 3.31
CA LEU A 39 -3.34 -1.24 4.19
C LEU A 39 -4.53 -1.83 3.43
N GLN A 40 -4.75 -1.37 2.19
CA GLN A 40 -5.81 -1.88 1.34
C GLN A 40 -5.63 -3.36 1.01
N LEU A 41 -4.39 -3.85 0.85
CA LEU A 41 -4.14 -5.29 0.65
C LEU A 41 -4.63 -6.14 1.82
N ILE A 42 -4.45 -5.65 3.05
CA ILE A 42 -4.84 -6.32 4.29
C ILE A 42 -6.37 -6.22 4.47
N GLN A 43 -6.92 -5.02 4.38
CA GLN A 43 -8.36 -4.75 4.59
C GLN A 43 -9.24 -5.50 3.57
N ASN A 44 -8.79 -5.60 2.32
CA ASN A 44 -9.52 -6.32 1.27
C ASN A 44 -9.15 -7.83 1.21
N GLN A 45 -8.38 -8.32 2.18
CA GLN A 45 -7.96 -9.73 2.30
C GLN A 45 -7.40 -10.29 0.99
N VAL A 46 -6.65 -9.46 0.25
CA VAL A 46 -6.10 -9.81 -1.06
C VAL A 46 -4.93 -10.78 -0.93
N VAL A 47 -4.22 -10.72 0.20
CA VAL A 47 -3.07 -11.57 0.50
C VAL A 47 -3.38 -12.41 1.73
N ILE A 48 -3.13 -13.71 1.63
CA ILE A 48 -3.18 -14.62 2.78
C ILE A 48 -1.80 -14.61 3.45
N GLY A 49 -1.76 -14.32 4.75
CA GLY A 49 -0.52 -14.28 5.52
C GLY A 49 0.03 -12.88 5.72
N LYS A 50 1.36 -12.72 5.60
CA LYS A 50 2.06 -11.46 5.93
C LYS A 50 2.44 -10.69 4.67
N VAL A 51 2.22 -9.38 4.69
CA VAL A 51 2.79 -8.45 3.71
C VAL A 51 4.10 -7.90 4.26
N ILE A 52 5.21 -8.12 3.54
CA ILE A 52 6.53 -7.59 3.90
C ILE A 52 6.82 -6.37 3.06
N MET A 53 7.12 -5.24 3.71
CA MET A 53 7.44 -3.98 3.04
C MET A 53 8.89 -3.60 3.32
N LEU A 54 9.69 -3.52 2.26
CA LEU A 54 11.09 -3.10 2.32
C LEU A 54 11.19 -1.61 1.99
N GLU A 55 11.96 -0.88 2.80
CA GLU A 55 12.22 0.55 2.60
C GLU A 55 13.72 0.80 2.72
N PRO A 56 14.31 1.70 1.91
CA PRO A 56 15.76 1.81 1.75
C PRO A 56 16.48 2.36 2.99
N ARG A 57 15.75 2.99 3.91
CA ARG A 57 16.31 3.63 5.10
C ARG A 57 15.41 3.38 6.31
N ARG A 58 16.03 3.18 7.48
CA ARG A 58 15.36 2.92 8.76
C ARG A 58 14.31 3.97 9.12
N LEU A 59 14.58 5.25 8.84
CA LEU A 59 13.63 6.34 9.13
C LEU A 59 12.33 6.19 8.34
N ALA A 60 12.42 5.90 7.03
CA ALA A 60 11.23 5.71 6.19
C ALA A 60 10.40 4.51 6.65
N ALA A 61 11.05 3.37 6.89
CA ALA A 61 10.39 2.17 7.40
C ALA A 61 9.58 2.44 8.68
N ARG A 62 10.22 3.07 9.68
CA ARG A 62 9.57 3.38 10.97
C ARG A 62 8.42 4.37 10.83
N ASN A 63 8.58 5.42 10.01
CA ASN A 63 7.55 6.43 9.84
C ASN A 63 6.34 5.88 9.12
N ILE A 64 6.54 5.08 8.06
CA ILE A 64 5.42 4.47 7.33
C ILE A 64 4.70 3.44 8.21
N ALA A 65 5.44 2.60 8.95
CA ALA A 65 4.84 1.63 9.86
C ALA A 65 3.98 2.31 10.94
N ARG A 66 4.49 3.40 11.56
CA ARG A 66 3.72 4.18 12.53
C ARG A 66 2.47 4.80 11.90
N TYR A 67 2.63 5.46 10.75
CA TYR A 67 1.52 6.09 10.03
C TYR A 67 0.40 5.08 9.71
N LEU A 68 0.76 3.90 9.17
CA LEU A 68 -0.20 2.85 8.84
C LEU A 68 -0.89 2.28 10.09
N ALA A 69 -0.16 2.13 11.20
CA ALA A 69 -0.73 1.68 12.46
C ALA A 69 -1.77 2.68 12.99
N GLU A 70 -1.48 3.98 12.96
CA GLU A 70 -2.41 5.04 13.38
C GLU A 70 -3.72 5.06 12.56
N GLN A 71 -3.73 4.53 11.33
CA GLN A 71 -4.95 4.43 10.50
C GLN A 71 -5.87 3.28 10.91
N LEU A 72 -5.43 2.37 11.79
CA LEU A 72 -6.21 1.21 12.23
C LEU A 72 -6.89 1.42 13.60
N GLY A 73 -6.68 2.57 14.25
CA GLY A 73 -7.06 2.82 15.64
C GLY A 73 -5.99 2.35 16.63
#